data_AF-A0A0C3PV85-F1
#
_entry.id   AF-A0A0C3PV85-F1
#
_cell.length_a   1.000
_cell.length_b   1.000
_cell.length_c   1.000
_cell.angle_alpha   90.00
_cell.angle_beta   90.00
_cell.angle_gamma   90.00
#
_symmetry.space_group_name_H-M   'P 1'
#
loop_
_entity.id
_entity.type
_entity.pdbx_description
1 polymer ?
#
loop_
_entity_poly.entity_id
_entity_poly.type
_entity_poly.pdbx_seq_one_letter_code
_entity_poly.pdbx_strand_id
1 'polypeptide(L)'
;MAKSLRSKVKRAFRTKKRTEGVYAATDAARLNRLNAKLAGVISKQHKEGNEVDDGLETSKLDGQDTMDLDGSERAQTNPEASNHVSTHGPRGSRREEWRKSKGMDPVPKRKGMNRQGGLAARRRAGRPSRRR
;
A
#
# COMPACT_ATOMS: atom_id res chain seq x y z
N MET A 1 27.81 -0.20 -43.43
CA MET A 1 27.74 -1.05 -42.23
C MET A 1 26.33 -1.06 -41.65
N ALA A 2 25.76 -2.23 -41.37
CA ALA A 2 24.47 -2.33 -40.69
C ALA A 2 24.58 -1.85 -39.22
N LYS A 3 23.47 -1.38 -38.64
CA LYS A 3 23.42 -0.95 -37.24
C LYS A 3 23.15 -2.15 -36.32
N SER A 4 23.89 -2.26 -35.21
CA SER A 4 23.68 -3.29 -34.18
C SER A 4 22.30 -3.17 -33.51
N LEU A 5 21.78 -4.29 -32.99
CA LEU A 5 20.55 -4.37 -32.21
C LEU A 5 20.55 -3.39 -31.02
N ARG A 6 21.71 -3.22 -30.38
CA ARG A 6 21.92 -2.34 -29.21
C ARG A 6 22.33 -0.91 -29.57
N SER A 7 22.36 -0.57 -30.87
CA SER A 7 22.71 0.79 -31.30
C SER A 7 21.73 1.82 -30.72
N LYS A 8 22.27 2.93 -30.19
CA LYS A 8 21.48 3.98 -29.54
C LYS A 8 20.40 4.55 -30.46
N VAL A 9 20.75 4.83 -31.71
CA VAL A 9 19.83 5.35 -32.73
C VAL A 9 18.64 4.42 -32.96
N LYS A 10 18.87 3.10 -33.14
CA LYS A 10 17.77 2.15 -33.36
C LYS A 10 16.96 1.91 -32.08
N ARG A 11 17.59 1.93 -30.91
CA ARG A 11 16.86 1.83 -29.63
C ARG A 11 15.94 3.03 -29.41
N ALA A 12 16.41 4.25 -29.60
CA ALA A 12 15.61 5.46 -29.46
C ALA A 12 14.40 5.46 -30.40
N PHE A 13 14.59 5.07 -31.67
CA PHE A 13 13.49 4.92 -32.62
C PHE A 13 12.46 3.86 -32.19
N ARG A 14 12.92 2.72 -31.65
CA ARG A 14 12.02 1.69 -31.11
C ARG A 14 11.27 2.19 -29.87
N THR A 15 11.91 2.97 -29.00
CA THR A 15 11.24 3.59 -27.85
C THR A 15 10.13 4.52 -28.33
N LYS A 16 10.42 5.43 -29.27
CA LYS A 16 9.41 6.33 -29.87
C LYS A 16 8.22 5.56 -30.45
N LYS A 17 8.47 4.46 -31.18
CA LYS A 17 7.40 3.59 -31.70
C LYS A 17 6.55 2.94 -30.61
N ARG A 18 7.14 2.60 -29.45
CA ARG A 18 6.39 1.99 -28.34
C ARG A 18 5.56 3.01 -27.56
N THR A 19 6.02 4.25 -27.46
CA THR A 19 5.36 5.28 -26.65
C THR A 19 4.35 6.11 -27.44
N GLU A 20 4.68 6.47 -28.67
CA GLU A 20 3.88 7.39 -29.50
C GLU A 20 3.21 6.70 -30.70
N GLY A 21 3.60 5.45 -30.98
CA GLY A 21 3.11 4.70 -32.13
C GLY A 21 1.87 3.86 -31.83
N VAL A 22 1.45 3.12 -32.87
CA VAL A 22 0.30 2.18 -32.83
C VAL A 22 0.40 1.18 -31.67
N TYR A 23 1.61 0.77 -31.29
CA TYR A 23 1.85 -0.15 -30.17
C TYR A 23 1.24 0.36 -28.85
N ALA A 24 1.40 1.67 -28.56
CA ALA A 24 0.86 2.27 -27.35
C ALA A 24 -0.68 2.17 -27.32
N ALA A 25 -1.33 2.52 -28.43
CA ALA A 25 -2.78 2.47 -28.55
C ALA A 25 -3.32 1.05 -28.41
N THR A 26 -2.67 0.06 -29.04
CA THR A 26 -3.09 -1.35 -28.94
C THR A 26 -2.91 -1.91 -27.54
N ASP A 27 -1.84 -1.52 -26.84
CA ASP A 27 -1.57 -1.97 -25.49
C ASP A 27 -2.55 -1.33 -24.50
N ALA A 28 -2.85 -0.03 -24.64
CA ALA A 28 -3.88 0.66 -23.86
C ALA A 28 -5.27 0.04 -24.05
N ALA A 29 -5.67 -0.25 -25.30
CA ALA A 29 -6.95 -0.91 -25.59
C ALA A 29 -7.04 -2.30 -24.94
N ARG A 30 -5.96 -3.08 -24.98
CA ARG A 30 -5.88 -4.38 -24.32
C ARG A 30 -6.02 -4.26 -22.80
N LEU A 31 -5.33 -3.30 -22.19
CA LEU A 31 -5.42 -3.05 -20.75
C LEU A 31 -6.83 -2.64 -20.34
N ASN A 32 -7.46 -1.71 -21.07
CA ASN A 32 -8.83 -1.28 -20.80
C ASN A 32 -9.83 -2.45 -20.89
N ARG A 33 -9.68 -3.33 -21.90
CA ARG A 33 -10.50 -4.54 -22.02
C ARG A 33 -10.32 -5.47 -20.81
N LEU A 34 -9.09 -5.66 -20.34
CA LEU A 34 -8.82 -6.51 -19.18
C LEU A 34 -9.41 -5.91 -17.90
N ASN A 35 -9.24 -4.59 -17.70
CA ASN A 35 -9.81 -3.89 -16.56
C ASN A 35 -11.34 -3.98 -16.55
N ALA A 36 -11.99 -3.81 -17.69
CA ALA A 36 -13.44 -3.97 -17.82
C ALA A 36 -13.90 -5.39 -17.47
N LYS A 37 -13.15 -6.42 -17.89
CA LYS A 37 -13.43 -7.81 -17.51
C LYS A 37 -13.28 -8.04 -16.01
N LEU A 38 -12.21 -7.54 -15.41
CA LEU A 38 -11.96 -7.68 -13.97
C LEU A 38 -13.03 -6.96 -13.16
N ALA A 39 -13.38 -5.72 -13.51
CA ALA A 39 -14.49 -4.99 -12.89
C ALA A 39 -15.82 -5.74 -13.03
N GLY A 40 -16.06 -6.37 -14.18
CA GLY A 40 -17.21 -7.24 -14.41
C GLY A 40 -17.23 -8.49 -13.51
N VAL A 41 -16.08 -9.14 -13.30
CA VAL A 41 -15.98 -10.31 -12.40
C VAL A 41 -16.17 -9.88 -10.94
N ILE A 42 -15.51 -8.79 -10.52
CA ILE A 42 -15.62 -8.25 -9.16
C ILE A 42 -17.08 -7.87 -8.87
N SER A 43 -17.73 -7.11 -9.75
CA SER A 43 -19.14 -6.75 -9.58
C SER A 43 -20.08 -7.96 -9.57
N LYS A 44 -19.82 -9.01 -10.37
CA LYS A 44 -20.57 -10.27 -10.30
C LYS A 44 -20.37 -10.99 -8.97
N GLN A 45 -19.14 -11.12 -8.50
CA GLN A 45 -18.84 -11.71 -7.19
C GLN A 45 -19.51 -10.94 -6.05
N HIS A 46 -19.54 -9.61 -6.11
CA HIS A 46 -20.26 -8.79 -5.14
C HIS A 46 -21.78 -8.98 -5.25
N LYS A 47 -22.35 -9.13 -6.45
CA LYS A 47 -23.79 -9.38 -6.62
C LYS A 47 -24.21 -10.77 -6.15
N GLU A 48 -23.43 -11.80 -6.46
CA GLU A 48 -23.70 -13.18 -6.03
C GLU A 48 -23.47 -13.37 -4.51
N GLY A 49 -22.68 -12.49 -3.87
CA GLY A 49 -22.48 -12.46 -2.41
C GLY A 49 -23.34 -11.45 -1.66
N ASN A 50 -24.24 -10.72 -2.33
CA ASN A 50 -25.05 -9.65 -1.74
C ASN A 50 -26.53 -9.82 -2.10
N GLU A 51 -27.11 -10.96 -1.72
CA GLU A 51 -28.56 -11.14 -1.64
C GLU A 51 -29.05 -10.82 -0.22
N VAL A 52 -28.63 -9.66 0.32
CA VAL A 52 -29.26 -9.02 1.48
C VAL A 52 -29.24 -7.50 1.29
N ASP A 53 -30.42 -6.96 1.01
CA ASP A 53 -30.90 -5.61 1.35
C ASP A 53 -30.56 -4.40 0.45
N ASP A 54 -31.56 -4.08 -0.37
CA ASP A 54 -32.16 -2.78 -0.71
C ASP A 54 -31.34 -1.58 -1.23
N GLY A 55 -31.55 -1.32 -2.53
CA GLY A 55 -32.08 -0.04 -3.07
C GLY A 55 -31.47 1.30 -2.67
N LEU A 56 -30.71 1.92 -3.59
CA LEU A 56 -31.07 3.27 -4.08
C LEU A 56 -30.39 3.63 -5.41
N GLU A 57 -31.16 4.30 -6.24
CA GLU A 57 -30.88 4.80 -7.58
C GLU A 57 -29.77 5.86 -7.70
N THR A 58 -29.35 6.00 -8.95
CA THR A 58 -28.57 7.07 -9.56
C THR A 58 -28.83 8.48 -9.00
N SER A 59 -27.79 9.16 -8.54
CA SER A 59 -27.74 10.62 -8.59
C SER A 59 -26.33 11.12 -8.90
N LYS A 60 -26.30 12.04 -9.87
CA LYS A 60 -25.14 12.75 -10.39
C LYS A 60 -24.91 13.95 -9.47
N LEU A 61 -23.83 13.99 -8.70
CA LEU A 61 -23.40 15.19 -7.96
C LEU A 61 -21.88 15.30 -7.99
N ASP A 62 -21.42 16.43 -8.54
CA ASP A 62 -20.07 16.95 -8.37
C ASP A 62 -19.75 17.06 -6.87
N GLY A 63 -18.71 16.35 -6.46
CA GLY A 63 -18.25 16.30 -5.09
C GLY A 63 -16.76 16.03 -5.12
N GLN A 64 -16.00 17.10 -4.97
CA GLN A 64 -14.57 17.13 -4.82
C GLN A 64 -14.20 16.32 -3.56
N ASP A 65 -13.96 15.02 -3.72
CA ASP A 65 -13.49 14.14 -2.65
C ASP A 65 -12.00 14.41 -2.42
N THR A 66 -11.75 15.54 -1.75
CA THR A 66 -10.46 15.82 -1.15
C THR A 66 -10.27 14.76 -0.08
N MET A 67 -9.38 13.81 -0.34
CA MET A 67 -8.91 12.90 0.69
C MET A 67 -8.29 13.75 1.82
N ASP A 68 -9.07 14.00 2.88
CA ASP A 68 -8.60 14.63 4.12
C ASP A 68 -7.59 13.68 4.78
N LEU A 69 -6.33 13.82 4.35
CA LEU A 69 -5.16 13.23 4.99
C LEU A 69 -4.71 14.15 6.13
N ASP A 70 -5.49 14.26 7.19
CA ASP A 70 -5.03 14.84 8.47
C ASP A 70 -5.33 13.90 9.64
N GLY A 71 -4.68 12.74 9.57
CA GLY A 71 -4.49 11.81 10.70
C GLY A 71 -3.25 12.14 11.54
N SER A 72 -2.89 13.42 11.67
CA SER A 72 -1.82 13.84 12.58
C SER A 72 -2.19 15.15 13.26
N GLU A 73 -2.19 15.12 14.59
CA GLU A 73 -2.29 16.29 15.50
C GLU A 73 -3.68 16.77 15.91
N ARG A 74 -4.53 15.90 16.52
CA ARG A 74 -5.57 16.38 17.47
C ARG A 74 -6.14 15.40 18.50
N ALA A 75 -5.53 14.23 18.71
CA ALA A 75 -6.00 13.26 19.72
C ALA A 75 -5.27 13.36 21.07
N GLN A 76 -4.87 14.56 21.48
CA GLN A 76 -4.37 14.83 22.83
C GLN A 76 -5.23 15.93 23.44
N THR A 77 -6.40 15.55 23.98
CA THR A 77 -7.15 16.20 25.09
C THR A 77 -8.66 15.90 24.97
N ASN A 78 -9.07 14.64 25.09
CA ASN A 78 -10.42 14.35 25.60
C ASN A 78 -10.55 12.87 26.04
N PRO A 79 -10.86 12.58 27.31
CA PRO A 79 -10.94 11.20 27.82
C PRO A 79 -12.23 10.44 27.49
N GLU A 80 -13.22 11.03 26.78
CA GLU A 80 -14.55 10.40 26.64
C GLU A 80 -14.92 9.89 25.22
N ALA A 81 -14.03 9.96 24.23
CA ALA A 81 -14.37 9.66 22.83
C ALA A 81 -13.87 8.29 22.31
N SER A 82 -13.92 7.21 23.10
CA SER A 82 -13.60 5.87 22.53
C SER A 82 -14.25 4.69 23.25
N ASN A 83 -15.57 4.53 23.10
CA ASN A 83 -16.24 3.24 23.33
C ASN A 83 -16.21 2.33 22.08
N HIS A 84 -15.28 2.56 21.14
CA HIS A 84 -15.10 1.67 20.01
C HIS A 84 -14.40 0.38 20.48
N VAL A 85 -15.20 -0.67 20.70
CA VAL A 85 -14.69 -2.01 20.98
C VAL A 85 -14.11 -2.59 19.68
N SER A 86 -12.79 -2.56 19.56
CA SER A 86 -12.08 -3.24 18.47
C SER A 86 -12.43 -4.74 18.49
N THR A 87 -13.13 -5.22 17.45
CA THR A 87 -13.44 -6.64 17.24
C THR A 87 -12.22 -7.48 16.90
N HIS A 88 -11.09 -6.83 16.60
CA HIS A 88 -9.82 -7.49 16.34
C HIS A 88 -9.00 -7.48 17.63
N GLY A 89 -8.57 -8.67 18.08
CA GLY A 89 -7.63 -8.82 19.19
C GLY A 89 -6.32 -8.05 18.94
N PRO A 90 -5.53 -7.78 19.98
CA PRO A 90 -4.32 -6.99 19.86
C PRO A 90 -3.38 -7.62 18.81
N ARG A 91 -3.05 -6.88 17.75
CA ARG A 91 -2.06 -7.27 16.73
C ARG A 91 -0.63 -7.14 17.28
N GLY A 92 -0.40 -7.68 18.47
CA GLY A 92 0.91 -7.72 19.10
C GLY A 92 1.82 -8.72 18.41
N SER A 93 3.13 -8.56 18.60
CA SER A 93 4.05 -9.68 18.34
C SER A 93 3.88 -10.70 19.47
N ARG A 94 3.90 -12.00 19.14
CA ARG A 94 3.92 -13.10 20.13
C ARG A 94 4.98 -12.91 21.22
N ARG A 95 6.09 -12.23 20.91
CA ARG A 95 7.13 -11.88 21.88
C ARG A 95 6.68 -10.85 22.91
N GLU A 96 5.88 -9.87 22.53
CA GLU A 96 5.34 -8.86 23.45
C GLU A 96 4.27 -9.47 24.36
N GLU A 97 3.42 -10.35 23.83
CA GLU A 97 2.43 -11.11 24.61
C GLU A 97 3.08 -12.00 25.66
N TRP A 98 4.10 -12.77 25.28
CA TRP A 98 4.87 -13.59 26.23
C TRP A 98 5.52 -12.72 27.32
N ARG A 99 6.08 -11.55 26.96
CA ARG A 99 6.66 -10.64 27.95
C ARG A 99 5.62 -10.09 28.91
N LYS A 100 4.46 -9.64 28.41
CA LYS A 100 3.33 -9.20 29.24
C LYS A 100 2.87 -10.31 30.20
N SER A 101 2.73 -11.55 29.71
CA SER A 101 2.36 -12.71 30.54
C SER A 101 3.41 -13.05 31.62
N LYS A 102 4.67 -12.67 31.39
CA LYS A 102 5.78 -12.86 32.33
C LYS A 102 6.05 -11.61 33.18
N GLY A 103 5.16 -10.62 33.16
CA GLY A 103 5.32 -9.37 33.91
C GLY A 103 6.53 -8.54 33.48
N MET A 104 7.04 -8.74 32.26
CA MET A 104 8.18 -8.01 31.72
C MET A 104 7.74 -6.84 30.85
N ASP A 105 8.48 -5.74 30.94
CA ASP A 105 8.24 -4.54 30.12
C ASP A 105 8.28 -4.83 28.61
N PRO A 106 7.53 -4.09 27.78
CA PRO A 106 7.62 -4.22 26.33
C PRO A 106 9.03 -3.94 25.82
N VAL A 107 9.34 -4.50 24.65
CA VAL A 107 10.65 -4.27 24.03
C VAL A 107 10.72 -2.81 23.59
N PRO A 108 11.78 -2.06 23.94
CA PRO A 108 11.88 -0.68 23.50
C PRO A 108 11.90 -0.61 21.98
N LYS A 109 10.97 0.17 21.43
CA LYS A 109 10.90 0.48 19.99
C LYS A 109 12.15 1.27 19.60
N ARG A 110 12.66 1.01 18.41
CA ARG A 110 13.86 1.70 17.91
C ARG A 110 13.45 3.11 17.51
N LYS A 111 14.13 4.12 18.05
CA LYS A 111 13.93 5.53 17.71
C LYS A 111 15.08 5.99 16.82
N GLY A 112 14.76 6.72 15.75
CA GLY A 112 15.74 7.32 14.84
C GLY A 112 16.01 6.52 13.55
N MET A 113 16.34 7.26 12.51
CA MET A 113 16.70 6.77 11.18
C MET A 113 18.22 6.77 11.03
N ASN A 114 18.78 5.80 10.30
CA ASN A 114 20.15 5.84 9.83
C ASN A 114 20.27 6.83 8.65
N ARG A 115 21.51 7.16 8.25
CA ARG A 115 21.77 8.08 7.14
C ARG A 115 21.27 7.57 5.78
N GLN A 116 20.94 6.27 5.67
CA GLN A 116 20.39 5.64 4.46
C GLN A 116 18.86 5.52 4.48
N GLY A 117 18.16 6.16 5.43
CA GLY A 117 16.69 6.16 5.49
C GLY A 117 16.05 4.90 6.09
N GLY A 118 16.82 4.00 6.72
CA GLY A 118 16.31 2.82 7.43
C GLY A 118 16.39 2.95 8.96
N LEU A 119 15.67 2.11 9.70
CA LEU A 119 15.67 2.14 11.18
C LEU A 119 17.09 1.94 11.76
N ALA A 120 17.51 2.84 12.66
CA ALA A 120 18.85 2.84 13.22
C ALA A 120 19.25 1.50 13.88
N ALA A 121 20.42 0.97 13.52
CA ALA A 121 21.01 -0.26 14.04
C ALA A 121 21.01 -0.31 15.59
N ARG A 122 20.55 -1.42 16.20
CA ARG A 122 20.62 -1.59 17.68
C ARG A 122 22.07 -1.66 18.19
N ARG A 123 23.00 -2.04 17.32
CA ARG A 123 24.42 -2.20 17.63
C ARG A 123 25.19 -1.26 16.71
N ARG A 124 26.25 -0.65 17.24
CA ARG A 124 27.18 0.15 16.45
C ARG A 124 27.86 -0.75 15.41
N ALA A 125 28.04 -0.25 14.20
CA ALA A 125 28.77 -0.94 13.14
C ALA A 125 30.18 -1.32 13.66
N GLY A 126 30.65 -2.52 13.35
CA GLY A 126 31.97 -3.00 13.74
C GLY A 126 32.09 -3.62 15.14
N ARG A 127 31.03 -3.63 15.97
CA ARG A 127 31.09 -4.32 17.27
C ARG A 127 30.73 -5.81 17.12
N PRO A 128 31.61 -6.75 17.47
CA PRO A 128 31.32 -8.17 17.34
C PRO A 128 30.11 -8.56 18.19
N SER A 129 29.27 -9.44 17.67
CA SER A 129 28.19 -10.02 18.46
C SER A 129 28.81 -10.86 19.57
N ARG A 130 28.65 -10.45 20.84
CA ARG A 130 28.98 -11.31 21.96
C ARG A 130 28.05 -12.52 21.89
N ARG A 131 28.62 -13.68 21.53
CA ARG A 131 27.98 -14.97 21.69
C ARG A 131 27.83 -15.17 23.20
N ARG A 132 26.60 -15.18 23.66
CA ARG A 132 26.20 -15.69 24.97
C ARG A 132 25.20 -16.80 24.69
#